data_AF-T1BR59-F1
#
_entry.id   AF-T1BR59-F1
#
_cell.length_a   1.000
_cell.length_b   1.000
_cell.length_c   1.000
_cell.angle_alpha   90.00
_cell.angle_beta   90.00
_cell.angle_gamma   90.00
#
_symmetry.space_group_name_H-M   'P 1'
#
loop_
_entity.id
_entity.type
_entity.pdbx_description
1 polymer ?
#
loop_
_entity_poly.entity_id
_entity_poly.type
_entity_poly.pdbx_seq_one_letter_code
_entity_poly.pdbx_strand_id
1 'polypeptide(L)'
;GGSDRALLETLCTCARRIFTGLGLKGYARIDFRVDADGHPYVIDLNPNPTLDPEAGFAQAAFRAGWDYPGLLGRILACASKPHPPLPFRPGHALTEASRT
;
A
#
# COMPACT_ATOMS: atom_id res chain seq x y z
N GLY A 1 -22.05 11.07 7.35
CA GLY A 1 -23.39 10.53 7.65
C GLY A 1 -23.39 9.01 7.61
N GLY A 2 -24.56 8.36 7.68
CA GLY A 2 -24.65 6.89 7.62
C GLY A 2 -24.17 6.28 6.29
N SER A 3 -24.31 7.02 5.18
CA SER A 3 -23.78 6.68 3.85
C SER A 3 -22.25 6.59 3.83
N ASP A 4 -21.56 7.55 4.45
CA ASP A 4 -20.08 7.62 4.43
C ASP A 4 -19.47 6.43 5.17
N ARG A 5 -20.15 5.96 6.23
CA ARG A 5 -19.73 4.77 6.96
C ARG A 5 -19.81 3.51 6.08
N ALA A 6 -20.92 3.32 5.36
CA ALA A 6 -21.08 2.18 4.46
C ALA A 6 -20.06 2.21 3.31
N LEU A 7 -19.78 3.39 2.76
CA LEU A 7 -18.74 3.57 1.75
C LEU A 7 -17.34 3.22 2.31
N LEU A 8 -16.99 3.72 3.49
CA LEU A 8 -15.71 3.41 4.15
C LEU A 8 -15.55 1.91 4.41
N GLU A 9 -16.60 1.22 4.85
CA GLU A 9 -16.61 -0.24 5.04
C GLU A 9 -16.38 -0.98 3.72
N THR A 10 -16.98 -0.50 2.63
CA THR A 10 -16.79 -1.04 1.28
C THR A 10 -15.35 -0.85 0.80
N LEU A 11 -14.80 0.36 0.94
CA LEU A 11 -13.42 0.69 0.58
C LEU A 11 -12.41 -0.18 1.35
N CYS A 12 -12.60 -0.33 2.67
CA CYS A 12 -11.77 -1.19 3.51
C CYS A 12 -11.83 -2.65 3.05
N THR A 13 -13.02 -3.15 2.70
CA THR A 13 -13.22 -4.52 2.22
C THR A 13 -12.51 -4.75 0.89
N CYS A 14 -12.66 -3.83 -0.06
CA CYS A 14 -11.95 -3.87 -1.35
C CYS A 14 -10.43 -3.82 -1.16
N ALA A 15 -9.92 -2.87 -0.37
CA ALA A 15 -8.49 -2.72 -0.12
C ALA A 15 -7.88 -4.00 0.46
N ARG A 16 -8.53 -4.65 1.42
CA ARG A 16 -8.08 -5.92 2.00
C ARG A 16 -8.08 -7.05 0.97
N ARG A 17 -9.15 -7.16 0.16
CA ARG A 17 -9.24 -8.16 -0.91
C ARG A 17 -8.14 -8.01 -1.94
N ILE A 18 -7.84 -6.79 -2.37
CA ILE A 18 -6.76 -6.49 -3.31
C ILE A 18 -5.40 -6.81 -2.69
N PHE A 19 -5.16 -6.36 -1.46
CA PHE A 19 -3.90 -6.61 -0.76
C PHE A 19 -3.59 -8.09 -0.66
N THR A 20 -4.58 -8.90 -0.24
CA THR A 20 -4.42 -10.37 -0.17
C THR A 20 -4.37 -11.01 -1.55
N GLY A 21 -5.23 -10.60 -2.49
CA GLY A 21 -5.32 -11.18 -3.84
C GLY A 21 -4.05 -10.98 -4.68
N LEU A 22 -3.31 -9.90 -4.44
CA LEU A 22 -2.04 -9.61 -5.10
C LEU A 22 -0.82 -10.09 -4.31
N GLY A 23 -1.01 -10.78 -3.18
CA GLY A 23 0.08 -11.30 -2.36
C GLY A 23 0.97 -10.21 -1.76
N LEU A 24 0.44 -9.00 -1.53
CA LEU A 24 1.18 -7.92 -0.91
C LEU A 24 1.54 -8.28 0.53
N LYS A 25 2.66 -7.73 1.01
CA LYS A 25 3.19 -7.94 2.35
C LYS A 25 3.58 -6.61 2.98
N GLY A 26 3.50 -6.55 4.30
CA GLY A 26 3.81 -5.33 5.04
C GLY A 26 2.70 -4.30 4.91
N TYR A 27 2.92 -3.31 4.06
CA TYR A 27 2.05 -2.14 3.91
C TYR A 27 1.93 -1.77 2.43
N ALA A 28 0.82 -1.11 2.08
CA ALA A 28 0.57 -0.56 0.76
C ALA A 28 -0.50 0.52 0.87
N ARG A 29 -0.55 1.42 -0.11
CA ARG A 29 -1.67 2.32 -0.34
C ARG A 29 -2.45 1.86 -1.56
N ILE A 30 -3.77 1.87 -1.46
CA ILE A 30 -4.67 1.57 -2.57
C ILE A 30 -5.55 2.80 -2.72
N ASP A 31 -5.43 3.45 -3.87
CA ASP A 31 -6.12 4.70 -4.15
C ASP A 31 -7.39 4.40 -4.94
N PHE A 32 -8.51 4.96 -4.50
CA PHE A 32 -9.81 4.77 -5.12
C PHE A 32 -10.35 6.08 -5.67
N ARG A 33 -11.03 6.00 -6.80
CA ARG A 33 -12.00 7.01 -7.24
C ARG A 33 -13.40 6.46 -6.99
N VAL A 34 -14.25 7.25 -6.37
CA VAL A 34 -15.65 6.89 -6.12
C VAL A 34 -16.53 7.70 -7.07
N ASP A 35 -17.46 7.05 -7.76
CA ASP A 35 -18.42 7.72 -8.63
C ASP A 35 -19.57 8.39 -7.84
N ALA A 36 -20.54 8.97 -8.56
CA ALA A 36 -21.68 9.66 -7.95
C ALA A 36 -22.65 8.70 -7.21
N ASP A 37 -22.64 7.42 -7.57
CA ASP A 37 -23.50 6.38 -6.97
C ASP A 37 -22.80 5.68 -5.79
N GLY A 38 -21.56 6.05 -5.48
CA GLY A 38 -20.79 5.48 -4.39
C GLY A 38 -20.01 4.22 -4.77
N HIS A 39 -19.87 3.89 -6.06
CA HIS A 39 -19.08 2.74 -6.49
C HIS A 39 -17.58 3.07 -6.51
N PRO A 40 -16.75 2.26 -5.83
CA PRO A 40 -15.32 2.48 -5.81
C PRO A 40 -14.60 1.80 -6.99
N TYR A 41 -13.71 2.56 -7.64
CA TYR A 41 -12.81 2.11 -8.69
C TYR A 41 -11.37 2.28 -8.23
N VAL A 42 -10.55 1.23 -8.33
CA VAL A 42 -9.11 1.31 -8.04
C VAL A 42 -8.44 2.11 -9.15
N ILE A 43 -7.65 3.12 -8.79
CA ILE A 43 -6.91 3.95 -9.75
C ILE A 43 -5.40 3.79 -9.65
N ASP A 44 -4.90 3.45 -8.45
CA ASP A 44 -3.49 3.22 -8.21
C ASP A 44 -3.29 2.26 -7.04
N LEU A 45 -2.16 1.57 -7.05
CA LEU A 45 -1.69 0.73 -5.98
C LEU A 45 -0.21 0.98 -5.80
N ASN A 46 0.14 1.48 -4.62
CA ASN A 46 1.52 1.76 -4.27
C ASN A 46 1.96 0.83 -3.12
N PRO A 47 2.79 -0.20 -3.38
CA PRO A 47 3.33 -1.09 -2.34
C PRO A 47 4.38 -0.42 -1.44
N ASN A 48 4.86 0.77 -1.82
CA ASN A 48 5.83 1.55 -1.06
C ASN A 48 5.45 3.05 -1.11
N PRO A 49 4.31 3.42 -0.52
CA PRO A 49 3.86 4.80 -0.53
C PRO A 49 4.85 5.68 0.24
N THR A 50 4.86 6.98 -0.09
CA THR A 50 5.58 7.95 0.74
C THR A 50 5.16 7.82 2.21
N LEU A 51 6.16 7.85 3.10
CA LEU A 51 6.00 7.81 4.54
C LEU A 51 6.12 9.20 5.18
N ASP A 52 6.18 10.26 4.38
CA ASP A 52 6.16 11.63 4.92
C ASP A 52 4.97 11.80 5.89
N PRO A 53 5.18 12.33 7.11
CA PRO A 53 4.12 12.46 8.12
C PRO A 53 2.90 13.26 7.64
N GLU A 54 3.09 14.20 6.71
CA GLU A 54 2.03 15.03 6.16
C GLU A 54 1.36 14.41 4.93
N ALA A 55 1.93 13.33 4.38
CA ALA A 55 1.39 12.66 3.21
C ALA A 55 0.20 11.74 3.54
N GLY A 56 -0.59 11.44 2.51
CA GLY A 56 -1.88 10.76 2.64
C GLY A 56 -1.83 9.39 3.34
N PHE A 57 -0.73 8.63 3.25
CA PHE A 57 -0.62 7.34 3.93
C PHE A 57 -0.48 7.51 5.46
N ALA A 58 0.43 8.37 5.91
CA ALA A 58 0.62 8.67 7.32
C ALA A 58 -0.63 9.35 7.92
N GLN A 59 -1.23 10.28 7.17
CA GLN A 59 -2.45 10.97 7.62
C GLN A 59 -3.67 10.04 7.69
N ALA A 60 -3.78 9.04 6.80
CA ALA A 60 -4.81 8.02 6.90
C ALA A 60 -4.62 7.13 8.14
N ALA A 61 -3.38 6.74 8.45
CA ALA A 61 -3.06 5.98 9.65
C ALA A 61 -3.36 6.78 10.93
N PHE A 62 -3.04 8.08 10.94
CA PHE A 62 -3.38 8.98 12.04
C PHE A 62 -4.88 9.05 12.30
N ARG A 63 -5.68 9.20 11.24
CA ARG A 63 -7.15 9.16 11.33
C ARG A 63 -7.69 7.80 11.78
N ALA A 64 -6.93 6.72 11.56
CA ALA A 64 -7.23 5.38 12.06
C ALA A 64 -6.73 5.14 13.51
N GLY A 65 -6.15 6.15 14.16
CA GLY A 65 -5.71 6.11 15.56
C GLY A 65 -4.25 5.68 15.77
N TRP A 66 -3.41 5.70 14.72
CA TRP A 66 -1.97 5.44 14.85
C TRP A 66 -1.19 6.73 14.69
N ASP A 67 -0.46 7.13 15.73
CA ASP A 67 0.53 8.18 15.59
C ASP A 67 1.68 7.73 14.67
N TYR A 68 2.49 8.70 14.22
CA TYR A 68 3.55 8.42 13.26
C TYR A 68 4.57 7.37 13.76
N PRO A 69 5.06 7.42 15.02
CA PRO A 69 5.89 6.35 15.57
C PRO A 69 5.18 4.99 15.61
N GLY A 70 3.89 4.95 15.96
CA GLY A 70 3.09 3.72 15.97
C GLY A 70 2.92 3.10 14.59
N LEU A 71 2.75 3.92 13.54
CA LEU A 71 2.77 3.47 12.15
C LEU A 71 4.11 2.83 11.78
N LEU A 72 5.22 3.53 12.04
CA LEU A 72 6.57 3.01 11.73
C LEU A 72 6.86 1.70 12.49
N GLY A 73 6.47 1.61 13.76
CA GLY A 73 6.60 0.40 14.56
C GLY A 73 5.86 -0.79 13.94
N ARG A 74 4.67 -0.57 13.38
CA ARG A 74 3.91 -1.62 12.66
C ARG A 74 4.58 -2.05 11.36
N ILE A 75 5.13 -1.10 10.60
CA ILE A 75 5.87 -1.41 9.36
C ILE A 75 7.09 -2.28 9.69
N LEU A 76 7.88 -1.88 10.69
CA LEU A 76 9.06 -2.64 11.14
C LEU A 76 8.69 -4.03 11.65
N ALA A 77 7.60 -4.16 12.41
CA ALA A 77 7.10 -5.46 12.88
C ALA A 77 6.64 -6.39 11.74
N CYS A 78 6.27 -5.84 10.58
CA CYS A 78 5.98 -6.66 9.40
C CYS A 78 7.26 -7.15 8.71
N ALA A 79 8.33 -6.36 8.74
CA ALA A 79 9.61 -6.68 8.13
C ALA A 79 10.43 -7.72 8.91
N SER A 80 10.22 -7.83 10.23
CA SER A 80 10.91 -8.79 11.08
C SER A 80 10.47 -10.25 10.90
N LYS A 81 9.45 -10.50 10.07
CA LYS A 81 9.03 -11.85 9.71
C LYS A 81 10.06 -12.48 8.77
N PRO A 82 10.53 -13.72 9.03
CA PRO A 82 11.52 -14.37 8.18
C PRO A 82 11.08 -14.37 6.72
N HIS A 83 11.85 -13.71 5.86
CA HIS A 83 11.69 -13.84 4.42
C HIS A 83 12.67 -14.93 3.94
N PRO A 84 12.23 -15.91 3.13
CA PRO A 84 13.19 -16.81 2.50
C PRO A 84 14.20 -15.94 1.72
N PRO A 85 15.50 -16.29 1.76
CA PRO A 85 16.51 -15.56 1.02
C PRO A 85 16.08 -15.47 -0.45
N LEU A 86 16.16 -14.27 -1.03
CA LEU A 86 15.96 -14.14 -2.47
C LEU A 86 17.01 -15.02 -3.15
N PRO A 87 16.63 -15.84 -4.15
CA PRO A 87 17.61 -16.61 -4.90
C PRO A 87 18.59 -15.62 -5.53
N PHE A 88 19.88 -15.87 -5.35
CA PHE A 88 20.92 -15.11 -6.02
C PHE A 88 20.66 -15.17 -7.53
N ARG A 89 20.35 -14.02 -8.13
CA ARG A 89 20.28 -13.87 -9.58
C ARG A 89 21.57 -13.18 -10.03
N PRO A 90 22.45 -13.87 -10.77
CA PRO A 90 23.56 -13.19 -11.43
C PRO A 90 22.99 -12.03 -12.25
N GLY A 91 23.55 -10.83 -12.09
CA GLY A 91 23.11 -9.67 -12.86
C GLY A 91 23.21 -9.99 -14.35
N HIS A 92 22.13 -9.74 -15.10
CA HIS A 92 22.21 -9.64 -16.55
C HIS A 92 23.21 -8.51 -16.82
N ALA A 93 24.36 -8.87 -17.40
CA ALA A 93 25.32 -7.89 -17.88
C ALA A 93 24.54 -6.87 -18.74
N LEU A 94 24.60 -5.60 -18.37
CA LEU A 94 24.16 -4.51 -19.22
C LEU A 94 25.04 -4.58 -20.47
N THR A 95 24.55 -5.23 -21.53
CA THR A 95 25.24 -5.22 -22.82
C THR A 95 25.19 -3.78 -23.32
N GLU A 96 26.36 -3.12 -23.36
CA GLU A 96 26.53 -1.84 -24.03
C GLU A 96 26.16 -1.99 -25.51
N ALA A 97 24.95 -1.60 -25.88
CA ALA A 97 24.54 -1.47 -27.27
C ALA A 97 23.63 -0.26 -27.41
N SER A 98 24.23 0.94 -27.37
CA SER A 98 23.70 2.17 -27.98
C SER A 98 24.79 3.26 -27.93
N ARG A 99 25.84 3.05 -28.73
CA ARG A 99 26.65 4.14 -29.29
C ARG A 99 26.50 4.06 -30.79
N THR A 100 25.61 4.86 -31.34
CA THR A 100 25.64 5.33 -32.74
C THR A 100 24.91 6.66 -32.79
#